data_AF-A0AAD8FVM4-F1
#
_entry.id   AF-A0AAD8FVM4-F1
#
_cell.length_a   1.000
_cell.length_b   1.000
_cell.length_c   1.000
_cell.angle_alpha   90.00
_cell.angle_beta   90.00
_cell.angle_gamma   90.00
#
_symmetry.space_group_name_H-M   'P 1'
#
loop_
_entity.id
_entity.type
_entity.pdbx_description
1 polymer ?
#
loop_
_entity_poly.entity_id
_entity_poly.type
_entity_poly.pdbx_seq_one_letter_code
_entity_poly.pdbx_strand_id
1 'polypeptide(L)'
;MASEVFLYVPNIIGYIRILLLLIGWWCFNCPPIFVPCYVISIILDGLDGYAARRLNQVSEFGAWLDVVIDNLGRGMLWSALFEWGYFVSALEWCVFVCTHSCMGAEWKSRFGCSPWWIQRVTANGFKSPLGVLCISGLHVLPVWLYGYQKGVLTEVLFVPFTLQCCGIAILTAGRLLCFAVEVWCLGMHIKFLTRTDQKTKEKD
;
A
#
# COMPACT_ATOMS: atom_id res chain seq x y z
N MET A 1 -9.06 -28.89 0.75
CA MET A 1 -7.72 -28.27 0.79
C MET A 1 -7.68 -26.90 0.12
N ALA A 2 -7.87 -26.73 -1.20
CA ALA A 2 -7.80 -25.38 -1.83
C ALA A 2 -8.96 -24.44 -1.42
N SER A 3 -10.17 -24.97 -1.24
CA SER A 3 -11.34 -24.17 -0.85
C SER A 3 -11.37 -23.73 0.61
N GLU A 4 -10.68 -24.46 1.49
CA GLU A 4 -10.64 -24.16 2.94
C GLU A 4 -9.87 -22.87 3.22
N VAL A 5 -8.88 -22.56 2.37
CA VAL A 5 -8.10 -21.33 2.45
C VAL A 5 -9.02 -20.11 2.39
N PHE A 6 -10.08 -20.13 1.57
CA PHE A 6 -11.04 -19.00 1.52
C PHE A 6 -11.79 -18.78 2.82
N LEU A 7 -11.88 -19.79 3.69
CA LEU A 7 -12.59 -19.75 4.97
C LEU A 7 -11.63 -19.64 6.18
N TYR A 8 -10.33 -19.47 5.94
CA TYR A 8 -9.39 -19.18 7.02
C TYR A 8 -9.79 -17.90 7.74
N VAL A 9 -9.66 -17.89 9.08
CA VAL A 9 -9.98 -16.74 9.92
C VAL A 9 -9.31 -15.44 9.44
N PRO A 10 -8.00 -15.39 9.10
CA PRO A 10 -7.39 -14.18 8.53
C PRO A 10 -8.06 -13.72 7.23
N ASN A 11 -8.52 -14.62 6.37
CA ASN A 11 -9.14 -14.25 5.10
C ASN A 11 -10.58 -13.76 5.29
N ILE A 12 -11.30 -14.31 6.28
CA ILE A 12 -12.60 -13.76 6.71
C ILE A 12 -12.43 -12.33 7.24
N ILE A 13 -11.39 -12.07 8.03
CA ILE A 13 -11.03 -10.71 8.46
C ILE A 13 -10.77 -9.82 7.22
N GLY A 14 -10.05 -10.32 6.22
CA GLY A 14 -9.86 -9.65 4.93
C GLY A 14 -11.18 -9.27 4.25
N TYR A 15 -12.15 -10.17 4.17
CA TYR A 15 -13.45 -9.84 3.57
C TYR A 15 -14.24 -8.79 4.37
N ILE A 16 -14.13 -8.81 5.71
CA ILE A 16 -14.70 -7.76 6.57
C ILE A 16 -14.02 -6.42 6.27
N ARG A 17 -12.69 -6.40 6.08
CA ARG A 17 -11.96 -5.18 5.66
C ARG A 17 -12.49 -4.64 4.34
N ILE A 18 -12.73 -5.48 3.34
CA ILE A 18 -13.35 -5.07 2.07
C ILE A 18 -14.70 -4.39 2.31
N LEU A 19 -15.57 -5.00 3.12
CA LEU A 19 -16.88 -4.42 3.43
C LEU A 19 -16.75 -3.06 4.14
N LEU A 20 -15.85 -2.94 5.12
CA LEU A 20 -15.59 -1.69 5.82
C LEU A 20 -15.08 -0.60 4.88
N LEU A 21 -14.20 -0.94 3.94
CA LEU A 21 -13.70 0.00 2.93
C LEU A 21 -14.81 0.46 1.97
N LEU A 22 -15.70 -0.44 1.55
CA LEU A 22 -16.85 -0.10 0.70
C LEU A 22 -17.85 0.83 1.42
N ILE A 23 -18.20 0.51 2.68
CA ILE A 23 -19.05 1.37 3.51
C ILE A 23 -18.36 2.73 3.72
N GLY A 24 -17.07 2.73 4.05
CA GLY A 24 -16.27 3.94 4.20
C GLY A 24 -16.34 4.81 2.95
N TRP A 25 -16.07 4.24 1.77
CA TRP A 25 -16.13 4.98 0.51
C TRP A 25 -17.52 5.54 0.19
N TRP A 26 -18.58 4.76 0.41
CA TRP A 26 -19.95 5.25 0.25
C TRP A 26 -20.25 6.43 1.18
N CYS A 27 -19.70 6.40 2.38
CA CYS A 27 -19.83 7.44 3.40
C CYS A 27 -18.64 8.40 3.46
N PHE A 28 -17.87 8.56 2.37
CA PHE A 28 -16.64 9.36 2.36
C PHE A 28 -16.84 10.80 2.85
N ASN A 29 -17.97 11.40 2.49
CA ASN A 29 -18.34 12.76 2.89
C ASN A 29 -18.94 12.87 4.31
N CYS A 30 -19.05 11.76 5.04
CA CYS A 30 -19.54 11.71 6.42
C CYS A 30 -18.43 11.17 7.35
N PRO A 31 -17.55 12.06 7.87
CA PRO A 31 -16.43 11.64 8.71
C PRO A 31 -16.78 10.76 9.92
N PRO A 32 -17.91 10.99 10.64
CA PRO A 32 -18.31 10.12 11.75
C PRO A 32 -18.54 8.64 11.38
N ILE A 33 -18.74 8.32 10.09
CA ILE A 33 -18.87 6.94 9.60
C ILE A 33 -17.58 6.50 8.91
N PHE A 34 -17.03 7.33 8.02
CA PHE A 34 -15.81 7.00 7.28
C PHE A 34 -14.63 6.71 8.22
N VAL A 35 -14.38 7.59 9.19
CA VAL A 35 -13.19 7.49 10.05
C VAL A 35 -13.20 6.19 10.86
N PRO A 36 -14.28 5.81 11.58
CA PRO A 36 -14.32 4.51 12.26
C PRO A 36 -14.17 3.33 11.31
N CYS A 37 -14.85 3.32 10.15
CA CYS A 37 -14.73 2.21 9.19
C CYS A 37 -13.29 2.03 8.71
N TYR A 38 -12.61 3.13 8.34
CA TYR A 38 -11.24 3.09 7.86
C TYR A 38 -10.25 2.70 8.96
N VAL A 39 -10.40 3.25 10.17
CA VAL A 39 -9.56 2.91 11.33
C VAL A 39 -9.73 1.45 11.73
N ILE A 40 -10.95 0.93 11.80
CA ILE A 40 -11.20 -0.48 12.10
C ILE A 40 -10.58 -1.36 11.02
N SER A 41 -10.68 -0.99 9.73
CA SER A 41 -10.04 -1.73 8.64
C SER A 41 -8.51 -1.83 8.82
N ILE A 42 -7.84 -0.72 9.18
CA ILE A 42 -6.40 -0.71 9.47
C ILE A 42 -6.05 -1.56 10.70
N ILE A 43 -6.89 -1.54 11.74
CA ILE A 43 -6.64 -2.39 12.91
C ILE A 43 -6.75 -3.87 12.54
N LEU A 44 -7.76 -4.21 11.74
CA LEU A 44 -8.00 -5.59 11.27
C LEU A 44 -6.87 -6.11 10.38
N ASP A 45 -6.24 -5.24 9.57
CA ASP A 45 -5.03 -5.54 8.80
C ASP A 45 -3.90 -6.09 9.69
N GLY A 46 -3.59 -5.39 10.79
CA GLY A 46 -2.59 -5.89 11.75
C GLY A 46 -3.01 -7.20 12.43
N LEU A 47 -4.31 -7.41 12.63
CA LEU A 47 -4.86 -8.58 13.31
C LEU A 47 -4.94 -9.82 12.42
N ASP A 48 -5.14 -9.69 11.10
CA ASP A 48 -5.21 -10.85 10.22
C ASP A 48 -3.87 -11.60 10.16
N GLY A 49 -2.75 -10.90 10.06
CA GLY A 49 -1.42 -11.51 10.07
C GLY A 49 -1.11 -12.16 11.42
N TYR A 50 -1.57 -11.55 12.52
CA TYR A 50 -1.46 -12.15 13.85
C TYR A 50 -2.29 -13.44 13.97
N ALA A 51 -3.55 -13.41 13.52
CA ALA A 51 -4.44 -14.57 13.50
C ALA A 51 -3.88 -15.70 12.63
N ALA A 52 -3.35 -15.37 11.44
CA ALA A 52 -2.73 -16.33 10.54
C ALA A 52 -1.58 -17.10 11.22
N ARG A 53 -0.70 -16.41 11.94
CA ARG A 53 0.42 -17.02 12.69
C ARG A 53 -0.05 -17.83 13.90
N ARG A 54 -1.04 -17.32 14.66
CA ARG A 54 -1.55 -17.98 15.86
C ARG A 54 -2.34 -19.25 15.57
N LEU A 55 -3.12 -19.24 14.48
CA LEU A 55 -3.98 -20.35 14.08
C LEU A 55 -3.30 -21.31 13.10
N ASN A 56 -2.03 -21.06 12.75
CA ASN A 56 -1.29 -21.81 11.73
C ASN A 56 -2.02 -21.84 10.37
N GLN A 57 -2.63 -20.71 10.00
CA GLN A 57 -3.42 -20.47 8.78
C GLN A 57 -2.69 -19.53 7.80
N VAL A 58 -1.36 -19.50 7.82
CA VAL A 58 -0.55 -18.71 6.88
C VAL A 58 -0.69 -19.31 5.48
N SER A 59 -1.01 -18.47 4.50
CA SER A 59 -1.20 -18.89 3.10
C SER A 59 -0.75 -17.81 2.11
N GLU A 60 -0.33 -18.22 0.92
CA GLU A 60 0.04 -17.30 -0.17
C GLU A 60 -1.16 -16.47 -0.63
N PHE A 61 -2.36 -17.10 -0.69
CA PHE A 61 -3.60 -16.39 -0.98
C PHE A 61 -3.88 -15.29 0.04
N GLY A 62 -3.74 -15.57 1.34
CA GLY A 62 -3.97 -14.57 2.38
C GLY A 62 -2.97 -13.40 2.28
N ALA A 63 -1.69 -13.70 2.05
CA ALA A 63 -0.67 -12.66 1.84
C ALA A 63 -0.93 -11.81 0.57
N TRP A 64 -1.45 -12.42 -0.50
CA TRP A 64 -1.86 -11.69 -1.70
C TRP A 64 -3.11 -10.83 -1.46
N LEU A 65 -4.12 -11.40 -0.80
CA LEU A 65 -5.39 -10.75 -0.50
C LEU A 65 -5.16 -9.50 0.37
N ASP A 66 -4.28 -9.60 1.35
CA ASP A 66 -3.87 -8.51 2.23
C ASP A 66 -3.37 -7.29 1.42
N VAL A 67 -2.38 -7.51 0.54
CA VAL A 67 -1.82 -6.45 -0.33
C VAL A 67 -2.87 -5.88 -1.30
N VAL A 68 -3.77 -6.72 -1.80
CA VAL A 68 -4.90 -6.30 -2.66
C VAL A 68 -5.84 -5.36 -1.93
N ILE A 69 -6.22 -5.69 -0.69
CA ILE A 69 -7.13 -4.86 0.12
C ILE A 69 -6.45 -3.53 0.46
N ASP A 70 -5.17 -3.56 0.77
CA ASP A 70 -4.34 -2.38 1.03
C ASP A 70 -4.29 -1.41 -0.16
N ASN A 71 -4.01 -1.94 -1.36
CA ASN A 71 -4.03 -1.17 -2.60
C ASN A 71 -5.43 -0.63 -2.90
N LEU A 72 -6.48 -1.43 -2.69
CA LEU A 72 -7.86 -1.03 -2.88
C LEU A 72 -8.22 0.14 -1.95
N GLY A 73 -7.91 0.03 -0.66
CA GLY A 73 -8.20 1.06 0.34
C GLY A 73 -7.50 2.38 0.07
N ARG A 74 -6.21 2.35 -0.30
CA ARG A 74 -5.48 3.57 -0.70
C ARG A 74 -5.96 4.14 -2.03
N GLY A 75 -6.19 3.29 -3.02
CA GLY A 75 -6.67 3.71 -4.33
C GLY A 75 -8.04 4.39 -4.28
N MET A 76 -8.98 3.84 -3.50
CA MET A 76 -10.29 4.43 -3.26
C MET A 76 -10.17 5.78 -2.56
N LEU A 77 -9.27 5.89 -1.56
CA LEU A 77 -9.03 7.13 -0.84
C LEU A 77 -8.44 8.22 -1.75
N TRP A 78 -7.39 7.92 -2.52
CA TRP A 78 -6.81 8.85 -3.48
C TRP A 78 -7.82 9.35 -4.51
N SER A 79 -8.59 8.43 -5.09
CA SER A 79 -9.58 8.74 -6.13
C SER A 79 -10.74 9.59 -5.60
N ALA A 80 -11.08 9.47 -4.32
CA ALA A 80 -12.10 10.30 -3.69
C ALA A 80 -11.59 11.69 -3.26
N LEU A 81 -10.28 11.82 -3.00
CA LEU A 81 -9.66 13.09 -2.58
C LEU A 81 -9.35 14.03 -3.75
N PHE A 82 -8.91 13.47 -4.89
CA PHE A 82 -8.49 14.26 -6.04
C PHE A 82 -8.82 13.54 -7.35
N GLU A 83 -9.21 14.29 -8.39
CA GLU A 83 -9.46 13.74 -9.73
C GLU A 83 -8.23 13.03 -10.31
N TRP A 84 -7.02 13.56 -10.08
CA TRP A 84 -5.78 12.89 -10.51
C TRP A 84 -5.37 11.72 -9.61
N GLY A 85 -6.10 11.46 -8.52
CA GLY A 85 -5.84 10.35 -7.61
C GLY A 85 -5.93 8.97 -8.28
N TYR A 86 -6.69 8.85 -9.38
CA TYR A 86 -6.72 7.65 -10.21
C TYR A 86 -5.34 7.28 -10.77
N PHE A 87 -4.50 8.28 -11.10
CA PHE A 87 -3.14 8.03 -11.57
C PHE A 87 -2.28 7.37 -10.48
N VAL A 88 -2.38 7.87 -9.24
CA VAL A 88 -1.65 7.32 -8.09
C VAL A 88 -2.08 5.87 -7.82
N SER A 89 -3.39 5.63 -7.83
CA SER A 89 -3.97 4.28 -7.70
C SER A 89 -3.46 3.35 -8.81
N ALA A 90 -3.53 3.79 -10.08
CA ALA A 90 -3.07 3.00 -11.22
C ALA A 90 -1.58 2.65 -11.10
N LEU A 91 -0.74 3.60 -10.66
CA LEU A 91 0.68 3.36 -10.42
C LEU A 91 0.90 2.26 -9.35
N GLU A 92 0.23 2.37 -8.21
CA GLU A 92 0.34 1.39 -7.12
C GLU A 92 -0.09 -0.02 -7.58
N TRP A 93 -1.16 -0.12 -8.36
CA TRP A 93 -1.60 -1.37 -8.98
C TRP A 93 -0.61 -1.91 -10.01
N CYS A 94 -0.05 -1.05 -10.87
CA CYS A 94 0.98 -1.46 -11.82
C CYS A 94 2.22 -2.01 -11.12
N VAL A 95 2.68 -1.34 -10.05
CA VAL A 95 3.83 -1.79 -9.26
C VAL A 95 3.53 -3.13 -8.59
N PHE A 96 2.34 -3.28 -8.01
CA PHE A 96 1.91 -4.55 -7.43
C PHE A 96 1.94 -5.68 -8.45
N VAL A 97 1.33 -5.52 -9.62
CA VAL A 97 1.35 -6.54 -10.69
C VAL A 97 2.78 -6.84 -11.14
N CYS A 98 3.59 -5.81 -11.43
CA CYS A 98 4.95 -6.01 -11.93
C CYS A 98 5.86 -6.74 -10.92
N THR A 99 5.70 -6.44 -9.62
CA THR A 99 6.50 -7.07 -8.56
C THR A 99 5.96 -8.44 -8.16
N HIS A 100 4.64 -8.60 -8.06
CA HIS A 100 4.03 -9.87 -7.64
C HIS A 100 4.07 -10.93 -8.75
N SER A 101 3.71 -10.58 -9.99
CA SER A 101 3.60 -11.54 -11.11
C SER A 101 4.93 -12.08 -11.60
N CYS A 102 6.03 -11.32 -11.44
CA CYS A 102 7.30 -11.62 -12.09
C CYS A 102 8.41 -12.01 -11.11
N MET A 103 8.23 -11.69 -9.84
CA MET A 103 9.31 -11.78 -8.84
C MET A 103 8.91 -12.63 -7.62
N GLY A 104 7.65 -13.07 -7.52
CA GLY A 104 7.17 -14.00 -6.49
C GLY A 104 7.52 -13.56 -5.06
N ALA A 105 7.78 -14.53 -4.17
CA ALA A 105 8.21 -14.27 -2.79
C ALA A 105 9.61 -13.62 -2.69
N GLU A 106 10.42 -13.66 -3.76
CA GLU A 106 11.82 -13.23 -3.75
C GLU A 106 12.02 -11.77 -4.20
N TRP A 107 10.98 -11.01 -4.50
CA TRP A 107 11.13 -9.65 -5.05
C TRP A 107 12.02 -8.74 -4.20
N LYS A 108 12.01 -8.92 -2.87
CA LYS A 108 12.84 -8.17 -1.91
C LYS A 108 14.33 -8.51 -2.00
N SER A 109 14.71 -9.72 -2.43
CA SER A 109 16.12 -10.15 -2.51
C SER A 109 16.89 -9.40 -3.61
N ARG A 110 16.17 -8.92 -4.64
CA ARG A 110 16.75 -8.21 -5.79
C ARG A 110 17.12 -6.76 -5.51
N PHE A 111 16.72 -6.18 -4.37
CA PHE A 111 17.17 -4.85 -3.95
C PHE A 111 18.69 -4.78 -3.70
N GLY A 112 19.37 -5.91 -3.50
CA GLY A 112 20.83 -5.94 -3.38
C GLY A 112 21.57 -5.41 -4.63
N CYS A 113 20.93 -5.44 -5.81
CA CYS A 113 21.47 -4.88 -7.06
C CYS A 113 20.92 -3.48 -7.39
N SER A 114 20.19 -2.84 -6.48
CA SER A 114 19.57 -1.53 -6.71
C SER A 114 20.56 -0.38 -6.49
N PRO A 115 20.33 0.82 -7.06
CA PRO A 115 21.09 2.02 -6.74
C PRO A 115 21.17 2.28 -5.23
N TRP A 116 22.25 2.93 -4.78
CA TRP A 116 22.54 3.14 -3.35
C TRP A 116 21.38 3.77 -2.57
N TRP A 117 20.61 4.67 -3.19
CA TRP A 117 19.50 5.36 -2.53
C TRP A 117 18.29 4.44 -2.31
N ILE A 118 18.03 3.51 -3.24
CA ILE A 118 16.97 2.50 -3.10
C ILE A 118 17.35 1.48 -2.04
N GLN A 119 18.62 1.08 -1.98
CA GLN A 119 19.10 0.23 -0.89
C GLN A 119 18.88 0.89 0.47
N ARG A 120 19.14 2.20 0.59
CA ARG A 120 18.88 2.94 1.83
C ARG A 120 17.39 3.00 2.17
N VAL A 121 16.51 3.19 1.20
CA VAL A 121 15.05 3.20 1.43
C VAL A 121 14.56 1.81 1.86
N THR A 122 15.04 0.75 1.23
CA THR A 122 14.56 -0.63 1.44
C THR A 122 15.27 -1.37 2.59
N ALA A 123 16.32 -0.78 3.15
CA ALA A 123 17.10 -1.34 4.25
C ALA A 123 16.22 -1.79 5.43
N ASN A 124 16.56 -2.94 6.01
CA ASN A 124 15.83 -3.58 7.12
C ASN A 124 14.33 -3.77 6.85
N GLY A 125 13.94 -3.94 5.57
CA GLY A 125 12.55 -4.06 5.17
C GLY A 125 11.79 -2.74 5.34
N PHE A 126 12.35 -1.65 4.82
CA PHE A 126 11.81 -0.28 4.90
C PHE A 126 11.83 0.37 6.30
N LYS A 127 12.60 -0.18 7.25
CA LYS A 127 12.71 0.36 8.62
C LYS A 127 13.81 1.41 8.80
N SER A 128 14.49 1.81 7.73
CA SER A 128 15.43 2.93 7.76
C SER A 128 14.67 4.28 7.85
N PRO A 129 15.33 5.40 8.20
CA PRO A 129 14.65 6.70 8.23
C PRO A 129 14.00 7.09 6.90
N LEU A 130 14.67 6.81 5.77
CA LEU A 130 14.11 7.03 4.43
C LEU A 130 13.00 6.05 4.08
N GLY A 131 13.11 4.79 4.53
CA GLY A 131 12.07 3.78 4.39
C GLY A 131 10.80 4.16 5.15
N VAL A 132 10.93 4.58 6.41
CA VAL A 132 9.81 5.07 7.22
C VAL A 132 9.16 6.28 6.57
N LEU A 133 9.95 7.27 6.13
CA LEU A 133 9.42 8.43 5.41
C LEU A 133 8.65 8.02 4.14
N CYS A 134 9.20 7.09 3.36
CA CYS A 134 8.58 6.55 2.16
C CYS A 134 7.23 5.86 2.47
N ILE A 135 7.21 4.95 3.46
CA ILE A 135 6.01 4.20 3.86
C ILE A 135 4.97 5.13 4.52
N SER A 136 5.40 6.10 5.32
CA SER A 136 4.51 7.13 5.85
C SER A 136 3.88 7.96 4.73
N GLY A 137 4.66 8.35 3.72
CA GLY A 137 4.11 9.02 2.54
C GLY A 137 3.12 8.17 1.75
N LEU A 138 3.33 6.86 1.68
CA LEU A 138 2.43 5.92 0.99
C LEU A 138 1.11 5.73 1.76
N HIS A 139 1.17 5.42 3.05
CA HIS A 139 -0.02 5.04 3.84
C HIS A 139 -0.66 6.20 4.60
N VAL A 140 0.12 7.14 5.14
CA VAL A 140 -0.38 8.18 6.05
C VAL A 140 -0.81 9.44 5.31
N LEU A 141 -0.12 9.82 4.23
CA LEU A 141 -0.46 11.01 3.44
C LEU A 141 -1.95 11.07 3.02
N PRO A 142 -2.53 10.05 2.36
CA PRO A 142 -3.91 10.15 1.91
C PRO A 142 -4.90 10.30 3.08
N VAL A 143 -4.64 9.63 4.21
CA VAL A 143 -5.46 9.77 5.43
C VAL A 143 -5.32 11.17 6.04
N TRP A 144 -4.10 11.71 6.06
CA TRP A 144 -3.84 13.07 6.54
C TRP A 144 -4.55 14.12 5.68
N LEU A 145 -4.49 13.96 4.35
CA LEU A 145 -5.19 14.84 3.40
C LEU A 145 -6.71 14.75 3.55
N TYR A 146 -7.25 13.55 3.79
CA TYR A 146 -8.67 13.39 4.14
C TYR A 146 -9.02 14.18 5.40
N GLY A 147 -8.25 13.97 6.47
CA GLY A 147 -8.52 14.64 7.73
C GLY A 147 -8.39 16.16 7.64
N TYR A 148 -7.48 16.66 6.80
CA TYR A 148 -7.34 18.08 6.49
C TYR A 148 -8.56 18.61 5.72
N GLN A 149 -8.93 17.97 4.60
CA GLN A 149 -10.04 18.43 3.74
C GLN A 149 -11.41 18.33 4.42
N LYS A 150 -11.63 17.33 5.27
CA LYS A 150 -12.90 17.09 5.98
C LYS A 150 -12.96 17.70 7.37
N GLY A 151 -11.98 18.51 7.75
CA GLY A 151 -11.94 19.20 9.06
C GLY A 151 -11.63 18.29 10.25
N VAL A 152 -11.47 16.98 10.08
CA VAL A 152 -11.19 16.02 11.17
C VAL A 152 -9.93 16.38 11.97
N LEU A 153 -8.85 16.82 11.29
CA LEU A 153 -7.62 17.22 11.97
C LEU A 153 -7.86 18.41 12.92
N THR A 154 -8.69 19.37 12.51
CA THR A 154 -8.95 20.59 13.27
C THR A 154 -10.03 20.37 14.33
N GLU A 155 -11.17 19.78 13.96
CA GLU A 155 -12.38 19.72 14.77
C GLU A 155 -12.39 18.55 15.75
N VAL A 156 -11.78 17.41 15.38
CA VAL A 156 -11.78 16.19 16.20
C VAL A 156 -10.45 16.01 16.92
N LEU A 157 -9.34 16.24 16.22
CA LEU A 157 -7.99 16.03 16.75
C LEU A 157 -7.31 17.30 17.29
N PHE A 158 -7.93 18.47 17.12
CA PHE A 158 -7.42 19.76 17.59
C PHE A 158 -5.97 20.07 17.16
N VAL A 159 -5.58 19.61 15.96
CA VAL A 159 -4.23 19.79 15.41
C VAL A 159 -4.06 21.24 14.93
N PRO A 160 -3.03 21.99 15.36
CA PRO A 160 -2.79 23.35 14.88
C PRO A 160 -2.48 23.43 13.39
N PHE A 161 -2.93 24.49 12.71
CA PHE A 161 -2.74 24.68 11.26
C PHE A 161 -1.28 24.53 10.80
N THR A 162 -0.32 25.08 11.55
CA THR A 162 1.11 24.95 11.24
C THR A 162 1.54 23.49 11.22
N LEU A 163 1.08 22.68 12.18
CA LEU A 163 1.41 21.27 12.25
C LEU A 163 0.73 20.48 11.12
N GLN A 164 -0.50 20.84 10.74
CA GLN A 164 -1.18 20.26 9.58
C GLN A 164 -0.37 20.50 8.30
N CYS A 165 0.11 21.74 8.07
CA CYS A 165 0.91 22.10 6.90
C CYS A 165 2.28 21.41 6.89
N CYS A 166 2.98 21.38 8.03
CA CYS A 166 4.23 20.64 8.16
C CYS A 166 4.04 19.14 7.89
N GLY A 167 2.97 18.55 8.42
CA GLY A 167 2.61 17.16 8.17
C GLY A 167 2.39 16.88 6.70
N ILE A 168 1.60 17.71 6.01
CA ILE A 168 1.40 17.61 4.55
C ILE A 168 2.75 17.67 3.82
N ALA A 169 3.58 18.67 4.10
CA ALA A 169 4.86 18.85 3.42
C ALA A 169 5.80 17.63 3.58
N ILE A 170 5.94 17.10 4.80
CA ILE A 170 6.79 15.94 5.10
C ILE A 170 6.23 14.67 4.43
N LEU A 171 4.93 14.43 4.56
CA LEU A 171 4.28 13.24 4.00
C LEU A 171 4.28 13.27 2.47
N THR A 172 4.12 14.45 1.84
CA THR A 172 4.28 14.62 0.39
C THR A 172 5.70 14.32 -0.07
N ALA A 173 6.73 14.79 0.65
CA ALA A 173 8.11 14.42 0.35
C ALA A 173 8.32 12.89 0.41
N GLY A 174 7.72 12.23 1.41
CA GLY A 174 7.69 10.77 1.49
C GLY A 174 6.99 10.09 0.31
N ARG A 175 5.85 10.63 -0.15
CA ARG A 175 5.11 10.08 -1.30
C ARG A 175 5.88 10.25 -2.61
N LEU A 176 6.59 11.36 -2.79
CA LEU A 176 7.47 11.60 -3.95
C LEU A 176 8.66 10.64 -3.94
N LEU A 177 9.25 10.36 -2.77
CA LEU A 177 10.27 9.34 -2.62
C LEU A 177 9.72 7.95 -2.98
N CYS A 178 8.52 7.61 -2.51
CA CYS A 178 7.84 6.38 -2.86
C CYS A 178 7.59 6.27 -4.37
N PHE A 179 7.13 7.35 -5.01
CA PHE A 179 6.95 7.43 -6.46
C PHE A 179 8.24 7.11 -7.22
N ALA A 180 9.38 7.65 -6.78
CA ALA A 180 10.67 7.33 -7.40
C ALA A 180 11.04 5.84 -7.27
N VAL A 181 10.73 5.21 -6.13
CA VAL A 181 10.93 3.76 -5.92
C VAL A 181 10.00 2.94 -6.83
N GLU A 182 8.73 3.34 -6.93
CA GLU A 182 7.72 2.71 -7.79
C GLU A 182 8.15 2.72 -9.26
N VAL A 183 8.56 3.89 -9.78
CA VAL A 183 9.07 4.03 -11.16
C VAL A 183 10.30 3.14 -11.39
N TRP A 184 11.20 3.04 -10.41
CA TRP A 184 12.34 2.15 -10.52
C TRP A 184 11.92 0.67 -10.55
N CYS A 185 10.96 0.25 -9.72
CA CYS A 185 10.42 -1.11 -9.73
C CYS A 185 9.82 -1.46 -11.10
N LEU A 186 9.07 -0.54 -11.71
CA LEU A 186 8.55 -0.72 -13.07
C LEU A 186 9.67 -0.85 -14.11
N GLY A 187 10.69 0.01 -14.03
CA GLY A 187 11.85 -0.05 -14.92
C GLY A 187 12.63 -1.37 -14.80
N MET A 188 12.71 -1.93 -13.59
CA MET A 188 13.31 -3.26 -13.35
C MET A 188 12.51 -4.37 -14.04
N HIS A 189 11.18 -4.31 -13.95
CA HIS A 189 10.32 -5.27 -14.62
C HIS A 189 10.43 -5.20 -16.16
N ILE A 190 10.45 -4.00 -16.73
CA ILE A 190 10.67 -3.79 -18.18
C ILE A 190 12.02 -4.37 -18.63
N LYS A 191 13.09 -4.15 -17.86
CA LYS A 191 14.41 -4.74 -18.13
C LYS A 191 14.41 -6.27 -18.05
N PHE A 192 13.61 -6.84 -17.15
CA PHE A 192 13.48 -8.29 -17.04
C PHE A 192 12.81 -8.89 -18.28
N LEU A 193 11.70 -8.31 -18.74
CA LEU A 193 10.99 -8.78 -19.93
C LEU A 193 11.85 -8.71 -21.19
N THR A 194 12.53 -7.59 -21.40
CA THR A 194 13.37 -7.36 -22.59
C THR A 194 14.63 -8.25 -22.65
N ARG A 195 15.12 -8.78 -21.52
CA ARG A 195 16.24 -9.76 -21.49
C ARG A 195 15.82 -11.15 -21.96
N THR A 196 14.56 -11.54 -21.75
CA THR A 196 14.04 -12.84 -22.17
C THR A 196 14.01 -12.92 -23.70
N ASP A 197 13.64 -11.83 -24.37
CA ASP A 197 13.61 -11.75 -25.83
C ASP A 197 14.99 -11.88 -26.48
N GLN A 198 16.06 -11.39 -25.82
CA GLN A 198 17.44 -11.55 -26.31
C GLN A 198 17.91 -13.00 -26.23
N LYS A 199 17.59 -13.73 -25.17
CA LYS A 199 17.96 -15.15 -25.02
C LYS A 199 17.26 -16.09 -26.01
N THR A 200 16.06 -15.72 -26.45
CA THR A 200 15.33 -16.49 -27.46
C THR A 200 15.92 -16.25 -28.85
N LYS A 201 16.30 -15.00 -29.17
CA LYS A 201 16.96 -14.66 -30.46
C LYS A 201 18.39 -15.19 -30.62
N GLU A 202 19.10 -15.48 -29.54
CA GLU A 202 20.44 -16.08 -29.61
C GLU A 202 20.42 -17.62 -29.81
N LYS A 203 19.23 -18.24 -29.76
CA LYS A 203 19.06 -19.69 -29.93
C LYS A 203 18.51 -20.11 -31.30
N ASP A 204 18.09 -19.14 -32.11
CA ASP A 204 17.65 -19.31 -33.50
C ASP A 204 18.77 -18.88 -34.47
#